data_AF-A0A2N5CP52-F1
#
_entry.id   AF-A0A2N5CP52-F1
#
_cell.length_a   1.000
_cell.length_b   1.000
_cell.length_c   1.000
_cell.angle_alpha   90.00
_cell.angle_beta   90.00
_cell.angle_gamma   90.00
#
_symmetry.space_group_name_H-M   'P 1'
#
loop_
_entity.id
_entity.type
_entity.pdbx_description
1 polymer ?
#
loop_
_entity_poly.entity_id
_entity_poly.type
_entity_poly.pdbx_seq_one_letter_code
_entity_poly.pdbx_strand_id
1 'polypeptide(L)'
;MDKLFARFANATAKATGSPVAFLLCVAAVLLWAISGPVFKFSETWQLVINTGTTIVTFLMVFLIQNTQNRDGVALQTKLDELIRASDAMDEFMGIEKLTDKELEALHARCQRDAERSAKIAARAHAERTSRQKTKSKPRSAKSPSKSSAESRSGAKAKRS
;
A
#
# COMPACT_ATOMS: atom_id res chain seq x y z
N MET A 1 32.02 -19.35 -8.02
CA MET A 1 31.79 -19.73 -6.61
C MET A 1 30.37 -19.41 -6.15
N ASP A 2 29.66 -18.50 -6.81
CA ASP A 2 28.35 -17.97 -6.40
C ASP A 2 27.22 -19.00 -6.42
N LYS A 3 27.23 -19.94 -7.38
CA LYS A 3 26.17 -20.97 -7.48
C LYS A 3 26.18 -21.97 -6.33
N LEU A 4 27.37 -22.31 -5.79
CA LEU A 4 27.50 -23.23 -4.66
C LEU A 4 27.12 -22.54 -3.35
N PHE A 5 27.60 -21.32 -3.14
CA PHE A 5 27.20 -20.50 -1.99
C PHE A 5 25.70 -20.21 -2.01
N ALA A 6 25.13 -19.85 -3.16
CA ALA A 6 23.68 -19.62 -3.29
C ALA A 6 22.86 -20.90 -3.06
N ARG A 7 23.35 -22.08 -3.50
CA ARG A 7 22.70 -23.36 -3.20
C ARG A 7 22.74 -23.70 -1.72
N PHE A 8 23.89 -23.53 -1.09
CA PHE A 8 24.05 -23.73 0.35
C PHE A 8 23.17 -22.75 1.14
N ALA A 9 23.22 -21.46 0.83
CA ALA A 9 22.40 -20.45 1.48
C ALA A 9 20.89 -20.74 1.31
N ASN A 10 20.43 -21.09 0.11
CA ASN A 10 19.01 -21.45 -0.10
C ASN A 10 18.62 -22.74 0.63
N ALA A 11 19.49 -23.75 0.63
CA ALA A 11 19.23 -25.01 1.33
C ALA A 11 19.16 -24.77 2.85
N THR A 12 20.11 -24.00 3.38
CA THR A 12 20.14 -23.63 4.80
C THR A 12 18.94 -22.78 5.16
N ALA A 13 18.60 -21.73 4.40
CA ALA A 13 17.42 -20.88 4.65
C ALA A 13 16.12 -21.68 4.61
N LYS A 14 15.98 -22.61 3.65
CA LYS A 14 14.80 -23.49 3.56
C LYS A 14 14.75 -24.49 4.72
N ALA A 15 15.90 -24.97 5.18
CA ALA A 15 16.00 -25.85 6.34
C ALA A 15 15.64 -25.10 7.63
N THR A 16 16.27 -23.96 7.94
CA THR A 16 16.01 -23.17 9.15
C THR A 16 14.62 -22.55 9.19
N GLY A 17 13.99 -22.27 8.04
CA GLY A 17 12.61 -21.80 7.97
C GLY A 17 11.54 -22.89 8.13
N SER A 18 11.92 -24.17 8.21
CA SER A 18 10.96 -25.28 8.27
C SER A 18 10.46 -25.56 9.69
N PRO A 19 9.19 -25.99 9.88
CA PRO A 19 8.66 -26.40 11.19
C PRO A 19 9.48 -27.52 11.85
N VAL A 20 10.07 -28.40 11.04
CA VAL A 20 10.91 -29.52 11.52
C VAL A 20 12.20 -29.00 12.13
N ALA A 21 12.84 -27.99 11.54
CA ALA A 21 14.05 -27.38 12.13
C ALA A 21 13.75 -26.68 13.45
N PHE A 22 12.60 -26.01 13.57
CA PHE A 22 12.16 -25.44 14.84
C PHE A 22 12.03 -26.51 15.93
N LEU A 23 11.36 -27.62 15.63
CA LEU A 23 11.24 -28.77 16.54
C LEU A 23 12.61 -29.34 16.94
N LEU A 24 13.54 -29.48 16.01
CA LEU A 24 14.91 -29.93 16.30
C LEU A 24 15.67 -28.93 17.19
N CYS A 25 15.54 -27.63 16.96
CA CYS A 25 16.12 -26.61 17.82
C CYS A 25 15.55 -26.67 19.24
N VAL A 26 14.23 -26.81 19.39
CA VAL A 26 13.59 -26.96 20.70
C VAL A 26 14.09 -28.23 21.39
N ALA A 27 14.15 -29.36 20.69
CA ALA A 27 14.67 -30.61 21.23
C ALA A 27 16.15 -30.47 21.68
N ALA A 28 16.98 -29.79 20.90
CA ALA A 28 18.37 -29.53 21.25
C ALA A 28 18.51 -28.67 22.53
N VAL A 29 17.68 -27.62 22.67
CA VAL A 29 17.63 -26.79 23.89
C VAL A 29 17.18 -27.61 25.10
N LEU A 30 16.18 -28.48 24.94
CA LEU A 30 15.71 -29.36 26.01
C LEU A 30 16.78 -30.37 26.42
N LEU A 31 17.48 -31.00 25.48
CA LEU A 31 18.59 -31.91 25.76
C LEU A 31 19.73 -31.20 26.50
N TRP A 32 20.08 -29.99 26.08
CA TRP A 32 21.04 -29.16 26.79
C TRP A 32 20.58 -28.84 28.22
N ALA A 33 19.32 -28.44 28.41
CA ALA A 33 18.76 -28.16 29.73
C ALA A 33 18.80 -29.38 30.67
N ILE A 34 18.45 -30.57 30.15
CA ILE A 34 18.48 -31.84 30.89
C ILE A 34 19.92 -32.26 31.24
N SER A 35 20.91 -31.86 30.44
CA SER A 35 22.32 -32.10 30.76
C SER A 35 22.83 -31.23 31.93
N GLY A 36 22.16 -30.10 32.23
CA GLY A 36 22.57 -29.13 33.26
C GLY A 36 22.80 -29.71 34.67
N PRO A 37 21.88 -30.51 35.23
CA PRO A 37 22.06 -31.18 36.51
C PRO A 37 23.29 -32.09 36.59
N VAL A 38 23.65 -32.78 35.49
CA VAL A 38 24.84 -33.64 35.43
C VAL A 38 26.12 -32.80 35.55
N PHE A 39 26.14 -31.63 34.93
CA PHE A 39 27.25 -30.69 34.97
C PHE A 39 27.18 -29.67 36.11
N LYS A 40 26.24 -29.84 37.05
CA LYS A 40 25.98 -28.91 38.18
C LYS A 40 25.81 -27.45 37.73
N PHE A 41 25.25 -27.22 36.54
CA PHE A 41 25.10 -25.88 35.96
C PHE A 41 26.40 -25.07 35.92
N SER A 42 27.52 -25.73 35.60
CA SER A 42 28.85 -25.11 35.59
C SER A 42 28.99 -23.95 34.61
N GLU A 43 29.99 -23.09 34.86
CA GLU A 43 30.36 -21.99 33.96
C GLU A 43 30.62 -22.48 32.52
N THR A 44 31.28 -23.64 32.35
CA THR A 44 31.53 -24.23 31.03
C THR A 44 30.23 -24.65 30.34
N TRP A 45 29.27 -25.18 31.09
CA TRP A 45 27.97 -25.60 30.55
C TRP A 45 27.14 -24.41 30.02
N GLN A 46 27.18 -23.28 30.72
CA GLN A 46 26.55 -22.01 30.28
C GLN A 46 27.32 -21.39 29.10
N LEU A 47 28.66 -21.41 29.15
CA LEU A 47 29.52 -20.86 28.12
C LEU A 47 29.27 -21.51 26.75
N VAL A 48 29.06 -22.83 26.71
CA VAL A 48 28.81 -23.57 25.48
C VAL A 48 27.57 -23.08 24.75
N ILE A 49 26.43 -22.91 25.43
CA ILE A 49 25.21 -22.44 24.76
C ILE A 49 25.30 -20.98 24.36
N ASN A 50 25.91 -20.14 25.19
CA ASN A 50 26.00 -18.70 24.94
C ASN A 50 26.93 -18.43 23.75
N THR A 51 28.10 -19.07 23.73
CA THR A 51 29.06 -18.99 22.62
C THR A 51 28.49 -19.60 21.35
N GLY A 52 27.88 -20.79 21.46
CA GLY A 52 27.30 -21.49 20.31
C GLY A 52 26.16 -20.69 19.66
N THR A 53 25.24 -20.18 20.47
CA THR A 53 24.12 -19.36 19.97
C THR A 53 24.61 -18.07 19.34
N THR A 54 25.66 -17.45 19.90
CA THR A 54 26.26 -16.24 19.32
C THR A 54 26.83 -16.50 17.93
N ILE A 55 27.60 -17.58 17.75
CA ILE A 55 28.15 -17.96 16.44
C ILE A 55 27.01 -18.25 15.45
N VAL A 56 26.03 -19.06 15.85
CA VAL A 56 24.88 -19.39 15.00
C VAL A 56 24.10 -18.13 14.62
N THR A 57 23.89 -17.22 15.56
CA THR A 57 23.18 -15.96 15.32
C THR A 57 23.95 -15.08 14.35
N PHE A 58 25.27 -14.93 14.50
CA PHE A 58 26.07 -14.18 13.54
C PHE A 58 25.98 -14.79 12.14
N LEU A 59 26.14 -16.10 12.02
CA LEU A 59 25.96 -16.79 10.73
C LEU A 59 24.55 -16.60 10.17
N MET A 60 23.53 -16.66 11.02
CA MET A 60 22.13 -16.47 10.64
C MET A 60 21.88 -15.05 10.12
N VAL A 61 22.44 -14.01 10.75
CA VAL A 61 22.34 -12.64 10.26
C VAL A 61 22.90 -12.54 8.84
N PHE A 62 24.08 -13.10 8.56
CA PHE A 62 24.64 -13.13 7.20
C PHE A 62 23.78 -13.93 6.22
N LEU A 63 23.25 -15.08 6.63
CA LEU A 63 22.38 -15.92 5.79
C LEU A 63 21.05 -15.24 5.45
N ILE A 64 20.42 -14.61 6.45
CA ILE A 64 19.21 -13.82 6.29
C ILE A 64 19.49 -12.66 5.35
N GLN A 65 20.55 -11.88 5.58
CA GLN A 65 20.93 -10.76 4.72
C GLN A 65 21.17 -11.21 3.28
N ASN A 66 21.86 -12.33 3.05
CA ASN A 66 22.10 -12.85 1.70
C ASN A 66 20.80 -13.30 1.00
N THR A 67 19.91 -13.97 1.73
CA THR A 67 18.62 -14.42 1.18
C THR A 67 17.72 -13.21 0.88
N GLN A 68 17.63 -12.27 1.82
CA GLN A 68 16.87 -11.03 1.66
C GLN A 68 17.40 -10.15 0.53
N ASN A 69 18.72 -10.02 0.37
CA ASN A 69 19.31 -9.24 -0.72
C ASN A 69 18.95 -9.83 -2.09
N ARG A 70 19.01 -11.15 -2.23
CA ARG A 70 18.68 -11.83 -3.47
C ARG A 70 17.17 -11.80 -3.78
N ASP A 71 16.33 -11.98 -2.77
CA ASP A 71 14.87 -11.90 -2.92
C ASP A 71 14.41 -10.47 -3.23
N GLY A 72 15.09 -9.45 -2.66
CA GLY A 72 14.84 -8.04 -2.96
C GLY A 72 15.04 -7.70 -4.45
N VAL A 73 16.18 -8.10 -5.01
CA VAL A 73 16.47 -7.91 -6.45
C VAL A 73 15.47 -8.66 -7.33
N ALA A 74 15.11 -9.89 -6.96
CA ALA A 74 14.14 -10.67 -7.72
C ALA A 74 12.73 -10.06 -7.70
N LEU A 75 12.33 -9.49 -6.56
CA LEU A 75 11.06 -8.78 -6.43
C LEU A 75 11.04 -7.51 -7.29
N GLN A 76 12.10 -6.71 -7.25
CA GLN A 76 12.27 -5.51 -8.07
C GLN A 76 12.15 -5.84 -9.56
N THR A 77 12.87 -6.86 -10.05
CA THR A 77 12.81 -7.26 -11.47
C THR A 77 11.40 -7.70 -11.89
N LYS A 78 10.65 -8.38 -11.01
CA LYS A 78 9.26 -8.76 -11.30
C LYS A 78 8.32 -7.56 -11.34
N LEU A 79 8.50 -6.59 -10.45
CA LEU A 79 7.73 -5.35 -10.44
C LEU A 79 8.04 -4.51 -11.67
N ASP A 80 9.31 -4.40 -12.05
CA ASP A 80 9.75 -3.72 -13.27
C ASP A 80 9.10 -4.33 -14.52
N GLU A 81 9.05 -5.65 -14.63
CA GLU A 81 8.40 -6.32 -15.77
C GLU A 81 6.87 -6.10 -15.77
N LEU A 82 6.23 -6.07 -14.60
CA LEU A 82 4.79 -5.74 -14.50
C LEU A 82 4.51 -4.27 -14.88
N ILE A 83 5.35 -3.33 -14.45
CA ILE A 83 5.26 -1.92 -14.84
C ILE A 83 5.42 -1.82 -16.35
N ARG A 84 6.44 -2.46 -16.92
CA ARG A 84 6.69 -2.48 -18.37
C ARG A 84 5.56 -3.08 -19.19
N ALA A 85 4.91 -4.12 -18.67
CA ALA A 85 3.77 -4.77 -19.33
C ALA A 85 2.45 -3.99 -19.15
N SER A 86 2.41 -3.01 -18.25
CA SER A 86 1.27 -2.13 -18.02
C SER A 86 1.48 -0.78 -18.70
N ASP A 87 0.40 -0.01 -18.94
CA ASP A 87 0.49 1.40 -19.39
C ASP A 87 1.01 2.35 -18.28
N ALA A 88 1.68 1.81 -17.23
CA ALA A 88 2.33 2.62 -16.22
C ALA A 88 3.58 3.28 -16.79
N MET A 89 3.88 4.50 -16.33
CA MET A 89 5.05 5.25 -16.80
C MET A 89 6.35 4.48 -16.50
N ASP A 90 7.16 4.24 -17.53
CA ASP A 90 8.50 3.63 -17.42
C ASP A 90 9.41 4.35 -16.39
N GLU A 91 9.09 5.60 -16.04
CA GLU A 91 9.77 6.39 -15.00
C GLU A 91 9.72 5.74 -13.59
N PHE A 92 8.79 4.80 -13.33
CA PHE A 92 8.75 4.04 -12.07
C PHE A 92 9.62 2.78 -12.06
N MET A 93 10.17 2.38 -13.21
CA MET A 93 11.06 1.24 -13.31
C MET A 93 12.41 1.55 -12.66
N GLY A 94 12.93 0.64 -11.84
CA GLY A 94 14.21 0.83 -11.16
C GLY A 94 14.20 1.93 -10.09
N ILE A 95 13.03 2.21 -9.50
CA ILE A 95 12.87 3.28 -8.50
C ILE A 95 13.80 3.12 -7.28
N GLU A 96 14.22 1.89 -6.97
CA GLU A 96 15.14 1.56 -5.89
C GLU A 96 16.56 2.13 -6.05
N LYS A 97 16.93 2.55 -7.27
CA LYS A 97 18.27 3.04 -7.60
C LYS A 97 18.37 4.57 -7.48
N LEU A 98 17.24 5.26 -7.32
CA LEU A 98 17.24 6.71 -7.16
C LEU A 98 17.86 7.08 -5.81
N THR A 99 18.57 8.20 -5.79
CA THR A 99 18.98 8.83 -4.54
C THR A 99 17.77 9.38 -3.79
N ASP A 100 17.90 9.59 -2.48
CA ASP A 100 16.81 10.11 -1.65
C ASP A 100 16.21 11.41 -2.21
N LYS A 101 17.06 12.31 -2.74
CA LYS A 101 16.63 13.58 -3.35
C LYS A 101 15.83 13.37 -4.62
N GLU A 102 16.24 12.42 -5.45
CA GLU A 102 15.54 12.11 -6.69
C GLU A 102 14.21 11.39 -6.42
N LEU A 103 14.19 10.50 -5.43
CA LEU A 103 12.98 9.83 -4.97
C LEU A 103 11.96 10.82 -4.40
N GLU A 104 12.42 11.80 -3.61
CA GLU A 104 11.58 12.88 -3.07
C GLU A 104 11.03 13.78 -4.20
N ALA A 105 11.86 14.09 -5.20
CA ALA A 105 11.43 14.85 -6.38
C ALA A 105 10.35 14.11 -7.20
N LEU A 106 10.51 12.79 -7.38
CA LEU A 106 9.53 11.92 -8.04
C LEU A 106 8.22 11.86 -7.24
N HIS A 107 8.31 11.70 -5.92
CA HIS A 107 7.15 11.69 -5.02
C HIS A 107 6.37 13.02 -5.11
N ALA A 108 7.08 14.15 -5.08
CA ALA A 108 6.47 15.47 -5.19
C ALA A 108 5.80 15.69 -6.55
N ARG A 109 6.34 15.14 -7.64
CA ARG A 109 5.69 15.14 -8.97
C ARG A 109 4.39 14.34 -8.95
N CYS A 110 4.44 13.10 -8.45
CA CYS A 110 3.27 12.23 -8.34
C CYS A 110 2.13 12.87 -7.56
N GLN A 111 2.43 13.50 -6.42
CA GLN A 111 1.43 14.21 -5.63
C GLN A 111 0.79 15.37 -6.42
N ARG A 112 1.59 16.16 -7.13
CA ARG A 112 1.08 17.26 -7.97
C ARG A 112 0.17 16.76 -9.09
N ASP A 113 0.54 15.65 -9.73
CA ASP A 113 -0.24 15.07 -10.83
C ASP A 113 -1.54 14.43 -10.33
N ALA A 114 -1.52 13.77 -9.17
CA ALA A 114 -2.70 13.26 -8.50
C ALA A 114 -3.66 14.39 -8.10
N GLU A 115 -3.15 15.47 -7.51
CA GLU A 115 -3.94 16.66 -7.19
C GLU A 115 -4.56 17.31 -8.42
N ARG A 116 -3.78 17.43 -9.50
CA ARG A 116 -4.26 17.99 -10.77
C ARG A 116 -5.41 17.15 -11.32
N SER A 117 -5.24 15.84 -11.33
CA SER A 117 -6.26 14.90 -11.80
C SER A 117 -7.53 14.95 -10.94
N ALA A 118 -7.39 15.02 -9.61
CA ALA A 118 -8.51 15.17 -8.69
C ALA A 118 -9.26 16.50 -8.91
N LYS A 119 -8.54 17.62 -9.09
CA LYS A 119 -9.15 18.94 -9.39
C LYS A 119 -9.91 18.92 -10.73
N ILE A 120 -9.37 18.26 -11.74
CA ILE A 120 -10.04 18.10 -13.05
C ILE A 120 -11.31 17.25 -12.89
N ALA A 121 -11.24 16.12 -12.20
CA ALA A 121 -12.39 15.26 -11.94
C ALA A 121 -13.48 15.98 -11.15
N ALA A 122 -13.12 16.76 -10.13
CA ALA A 122 -14.04 17.57 -9.35
C ALA A 122 -14.74 18.64 -10.19
N ARG A 123 -14.00 19.34 -11.07
CA ARG A 123 -14.58 20.32 -12.01
C ARG A 123 -15.54 19.66 -13.00
N ALA A 124 -15.14 18.52 -13.58
CA ALA A 124 -15.99 17.75 -14.49
C ALA A 124 -17.28 17.27 -13.80
N HIS A 125 -17.19 16.81 -12.54
CA HIS A 125 -18.35 16.44 -11.75
C HIS A 125 -19.25 17.64 -11.46
N ALA A 126 -18.68 18.77 -11.02
CA ALA A 126 -19.41 20.00 -10.75
C ALA A 126 -20.19 20.50 -11.98
N GLU A 127 -19.55 20.49 -13.16
CA GLU A 127 -20.18 20.87 -14.43
C GLU A 127 -21.30 19.91 -14.86
N ARG A 128 -21.15 18.60 -14.61
CA ARG A 128 -22.22 17.62 -14.85
C ARG A 128 -23.42 17.86 -13.94
N THR A 129 -23.19 18.09 -12.65
CA THR A 129 -24.28 18.43 -11.70
C THR A 129 -24.98 19.74 -12.02
N SER A 130 -24.26 20.77 -12.49
CA SER A 130 -24.89 22.04 -12.87
C SER A 130 -25.76 21.87 -14.12
N ARG A 131 -25.27 21.20 -15.17
CA ARG A 131 -26.04 20.88 -16.39
C ARG A 131 -27.28 20.03 -16.10
N GLN A 132 -27.21 19.10 -15.15
CA GLN A 132 -28.34 18.27 -14.75
C GLN A 132 -29.42 19.09 -14.02
N LYS A 133 -29.03 20.00 -13.10
CA LYS A 133 -29.96 20.93 -12.43
C LYS A 133 -30.64 21.90 -13.42
N THR A 134 -29.95 22.34 -14.46
CA THR A 134 -30.53 23.23 -15.48
C THR A 134 -31.54 22.49 -16.37
N LYS A 135 -31.34 21.20 -16.65
CA LYS A 135 -32.28 20.38 -17.43
C LYS A 135 -33.51 19.92 -16.64
N SER A 136 -33.45 19.81 -15.32
CA SER A 136 -34.55 19.33 -14.48
C SER A 136 -35.49 20.43 -13.94
N LYS A 137 -35.28 21.70 -14.28
CA LYS A 137 -36.23 22.78 -13.93
C LYS A 137 -37.49 22.66 -14.82
N PRO A 138 -38.69 22.33 -14.27
CA PRO A 138 -39.89 22.23 -15.09
C PRO A 138 -40.29 23.61 -15.61
N ARG A 139 -40.67 23.67 -16.89
CA ARG A 139 -41.40 24.81 -17.49
C ARG A 139 -42.75 24.96 -16.75
N SER A 140 -42.77 25.67 -15.64
CA SER A 140 -44.01 26.11 -15.00
C SER A 140 -43.85 27.53 -14.48
N ALA A 141 -44.25 28.49 -15.31
CA ALA A 141 -44.91 29.73 -14.93
C ALA A 141 -45.27 30.52 -16.20
N LYS A 142 -46.24 30.02 -16.95
CA LYS A 142 -47.01 30.84 -17.91
C LYS A 142 -48.41 30.93 -17.32
N SER A 143 -48.75 32.04 -16.66
CA SER A 143 -50.14 32.31 -16.26
C SER A 143 -50.80 33.20 -17.31
N PRO A 144 -51.89 32.73 -17.97
CA PRO A 144 -52.76 33.58 -18.77
C PRO A 144 -53.95 34.13 -17.96
N SER A 145 -54.35 35.34 -18.32
CA SER A 145 -55.64 36.07 -18.16
C SER A 145 -56.67 35.63 -17.11
N LYS A 146 -57.13 36.58 -16.28
CA LYS A 146 -58.52 36.62 -15.78
C LYS A 146 -59.35 37.57 -16.66
N SER A 147 -60.39 37.05 -17.30
CA SER A 147 -61.42 37.77 -18.04
C SER A 147 -62.76 37.63 -17.30
N SER A 148 -63.46 38.77 -17.13
CA SER A 148 -64.93 38.99 -17.18
C SER A 148 -65.87 38.13 -16.31
N ALA A 149 -67.02 38.56 -15.80
CA ALA A 149 -67.79 39.81 -15.76
C ALA A 149 -69.04 39.53 -14.89
N GLU A 150 -69.59 40.52 -14.19
CA GLU A 150 -71.02 40.73 -13.84
C GLU A 150 -71.06 41.82 -12.75
N SER A 151 -71.96 42.80 -12.72
CA SER A 151 -73.28 42.95 -13.32
C SER A 151 -73.63 44.44 -13.46
N ARG A 152 -74.52 44.75 -14.41
CA ARG A 152 -75.14 46.07 -14.63
C ARG A 152 -76.25 46.33 -13.61
N SER A 153 -76.45 47.62 -13.30
CA SER A 153 -77.74 48.36 -13.31
C SER A 153 -78.09 49.11 -12.01
N GLY A 154 -78.50 50.38 -12.17
CA GLY A 154 -79.05 51.26 -11.12
C GLY A 154 -78.46 52.68 -11.21
N ALA A 155 -78.79 53.50 -12.20
CA ALA A 155 -79.92 54.46 -12.20
C ALA A 155 -79.73 55.72 -11.30
N LYS A 156 -79.48 56.86 -11.98
CA LYS A 156 -80.09 58.21 -11.82
C LYS A 156 -79.97 59.02 -10.49
N ALA A 157 -79.80 60.34 -10.71
CA ALA A 157 -79.93 61.52 -9.82
C ALA A 157 -78.66 61.88 -9.01
N LYS A 158 -78.22 63.15 -8.88
CA LYS A 158 -78.95 64.42 -8.78
C LYS A 158 -78.02 65.64 -9.04
N ARG A 159 -78.63 66.71 -9.58
CA ARG A 159 -78.17 68.12 -9.71
C ARG A 159 -77.35 68.67 -8.53
N SER A 160 -76.40 69.57 -8.82
CA SER A 160 -76.55 71.05 -8.68
C SER A 160 -75.44 71.77 -9.41
#